data_AF-A0A968XK69-F1
#
_entry.id   AF-A0A968XK69-F1
#
_cell.length_a   1.000
_cell.length_b   1.000
_cell.length_c   1.000
_cell.angle_alpha   90.00
_cell.angle_beta   90.00
_cell.angle_gamma   90.00
#
_symmetry.space_group_name_H-M   'P 1'
#
loop_
_entity.id
_entity.type
_entity.pdbx_description
1 polymer ?
#
loop_
_entity_poly.entity_id
_entity_poly.type
_entity_poly.pdbx_seq_one_letter_code
_entity_poly.pdbx_strand_id
1 'polypeptide(L)'
;MDGNIRTVDENAPVKILQPTNQIFNFPNKISEKDFENWVQERNLYTLTSWDEKYVPLLETHDEGEPESKGGMLYAEIGKGKYVYTSYSWFRQLTVGNPGAYRIFANMLSLGAKKK
;
A
#
# COMPACT_ATOMS: atom_id res chain seq x y z
N MET A 1 19.80 12.23 7.85
CA MET A 1 18.69 12.56 8.76
C MET A 1 17.57 11.61 8.38
N ASP A 2 17.37 10.57 9.18
CA ASP A 2 16.29 9.59 8.99
C ASP A 2 14.97 10.22 9.46
N GLY A 3 14.50 11.23 8.71
CA GLY A 3 13.20 11.83 8.94
C GLY A 3 12.10 10.78 8.70
N ASN A 4 10.99 10.89 9.42
CA ASN A 4 9.81 10.08 9.16
C ASN A 4 9.32 10.40 7.74
N ILE A 5 9.70 9.58 6.76
CA ILE A 5 9.24 9.73 5.38
C ILE A 5 7.73 9.52 5.38
N ARG A 6 7.03 10.49 4.81
CA ARG A 6 5.58 10.52 4.71
C ARG A 6 5.21 11.15 3.38
N THR A 7 3.96 10.99 2.99
CA THR A 7 3.41 11.62 1.79
C THR A 7 2.13 12.29 2.20
N VAL A 8 2.18 13.61 2.38
CA VAL A 8 1.07 14.38 2.93
C VAL A 8 0.07 14.84 1.88
N ASP A 9 0.48 14.92 0.62
CA ASP A 9 -0.45 15.20 -0.48
C ASP A 9 -1.32 13.97 -0.74
N GLU A 10 -2.61 14.10 -0.46
CA GLU A 10 -3.62 13.06 -0.74
C GLU A 10 -3.78 12.75 -2.23
N ASN A 11 -3.34 13.66 -3.11
CA ASN A 11 -3.38 13.50 -4.56
C ASN A 11 -2.07 12.96 -5.14
N ALA A 12 -1.02 12.80 -4.32
CA ALA A 12 0.24 12.21 -4.76
C ALA A 12 -0.02 10.89 -5.50
N PRO A 13 0.58 10.67 -6.69
CA PRO A 13 0.41 9.44 -7.43
C PRO A 13 0.85 8.23 -6.59
N VAL A 14 0.09 7.15 -6.70
CA VAL A 14 0.48 5.86 -6.13
C VAL A 14 0.82 4.92 -7.29
N LYS A 15 2.06 4.46 -7.33
CA LYS A 15 2.55 3.54 -8.35
C LYS A 15 2.56 2.11 -7.82
N ILE A 16 1.98 1.19 -8.59
CA ILE A 16 2.03 -0.24 -8.28
C ILE A 16 3.36 -0.82 -8.79
N LEU A 17 4.20 -1.27 -7.86
CA LEU A 17 5.54 -1.80 -8.17
C LEU A 17 5.51 -3.29 -8.56
N GLN A 18 4.54 -4.04 -8.05
CA GLN A 18 4.41 -5.49 -8.24
C GLN A 18 3.02 -5.85 -8.77
N PRO A 19 2.68 -5.52 -10.03
CA PRO A 19 1.32 -5.61 -10.54
C PRO A 19 0.76 -7.03 -10.60
N THR A 20 1.61 -8.06 -10.53
CA THR A 20 1.20 -9.47 -10.50
C THR A 20 0.98 -10.01 -9.09
N ASN A 21 1.28 -9.24 -8.04
CA ASN A 21 1.07 -9.66 -6.65
C ASN A 21 -0.43 -9.93 -6.38
N GLN A 22 -0.72 -10.97 -5.60
CA GLN A 22 -2.09 -11.36 -5.26
C GLN A 22 -2.90 -10.23 -4.61
N ILE A 23 -2.26 -9.36 -3.80
CA ILE A 23 -2.90 -8.19 -3.18
C ILE A 23 -3.56 -7.28 -4.21
N PHE A 24 -3.07 -7.23 -5.45
CA PHE A 24 -3.64 -6.39 -6.50
C PHE A 24 -4.58 -7.14 -7.45
N ASN A 25 -4.76 -8.45 -7.27
CA ASN A 25 -5.46 -9.28 -8.26
C ASN A 25 -6.56 -10.18 -7.68
N PHE A 26 -6.71 -10.28 -6.35
CA PHE A 26 -7.76 -11.11 -5.76
C PHE A 26 -8.21 -10.65 -4.35
N PRO A 27 -9.53 -10.63 -4.06
CA PRO A 27 -10.65 -10.90 -4.97
C PRO A 27 -10.94 -9.78 -5.99
N ASN A 28 -10.39 -8.59 -5.76
CA ASN A 28 -10.55 -7.45 -6.66
C ASN A 28 -9.30 -7.26 -7.53
N LYS A 29 -9.48 -6.89 -8.79
CA LYS A 29 -8.37 -6.34 -9.59
C LYS A 29 -8.20 -4.85 -9.25
N ILE A 30 -7.04 -4.51 -8.70
CA ILE A 30 -6.68 -3.17 -8.24
C ILE A 30 -5.86 -2.47 -9.32
N SER A 31 -6.08 -1.17 -9.45
CA SER A 31 -5.30 -0.28 -10.29
C SER A 31 -5.04 1.04 -9.56
N GLU A 32 -4.29 1.95 -10.17
CA GLU A 32 -4.03 3.29 -9.65
C GLU A 32 -5.34 4.05 -9.33
N LYS A 33 -6.45 3.74 -10.03
CA LYS A 33 -7.78 4.31 -9.78
C LYS A 33 -8.33 4.00 -8.38
N ASP A 34 -7.91 2.90 -7.77
CA ASP A 34 -8.30 2.53 -6.41
C ASP A 34 -7.65 3.43 -5.34
N PHE A 35 -6.73 4.30 -5.76
CA PHE A 35 -6.09 5.31 -4.92
C PHE A 35 -6.67 6.72 -5.20
N GLU A 36 -7.70 6.87 -6.03
CA GLU A 36 -8.35 8.17 -6.25
C GLU A 36 -9.30 8.54 -5.08
N ASN A 37 -9.58 9.84 -4.94
CA ASN A 37 -10.52 10.40 -3.96
C ASN A 37 -10.18 10.04 -2.50
N TRP A 38 -8.88 10.01 -2.17
CA TRP A 38 -8.44 9.89 -0.79
C TRP A 38 -8.63 11.23 -0.07
N VAL A 39 -8.92 11.15 1.23
CA VAL A 39 -8.98 12.32 2.10
C VAL A 39 -7.79 12.31 3.03
N GLN A 40 -7.03 13.39 3.02
CA GLN A 40 -5.86 13.66 3.85
C GLN A 40 -4.77 12.58 3.80
N GLU A 41 -3.58 12.95 3.31
CA GLU A 41 -2.32 12.20 3.31
C GLU A 41 -2.35 10.75 2.79
N ARG A 42 -1.33 10.34 2.02
CA ARG A 42 -1.20 8.94 1.60
C ARG A 42 -0.69 8.06 2.73
N ASN A 43 0.40 8.45 3.39
CA ASN A 43 1.05 7.65 4.41
C ASN A 43 1.83 8.52 5.40
N LEU A 44 2.12 7.95 6.58
CA LEU A 44 2.67 8.69 7.73
C LEU A 44 4.04 8.19 8.22
N TYR A 45 4.29 6.89 8.09
CA TYR A 45 5.42 6.23 8.74
C TYR A 45 6.14 5.31 7.76
N THR A 46 6.54 5.82 6.61
CA THR A 46 7.16 4.98 5.59
C THR A 46 8.53 4.49 6.04
N LEU A 47 8.74 3.17 5.96
CA LEU A 47 10.03 2.57 6.24
C LEU A 47 11.06 3.06 5.20
N THR A 48 12.29 3.25 5.65
CA THR A 48 13.43 3.68 4.82
C THR A 48 14.43 2.55 4.57
N SER A 49 14.33 1.47 5.34
CA SER A 49 15.15 0.27 5.19
C SER A 49 14.38 -0.97 5.64
N TRP A 50 14.69 -2.12 5.05
CA TRP A 50 14.14 -3.42 5.37
C TRP A 50 15.05 -4.53 4.81
N ASP A 51 14.84 -5.75 5.28
CA ASP A 51 15.55 -6.95 4.80
C ASP A 51 15.11 -7.33 3.37
N GLU A 52 15.99 -7.91 2.57
CA GLU A 52 15.74 -8.24 1.15
C GLU A 52 14.53 -9.17 0.92
N LYS A 53 14.11 -9.94 1.93
CA LYS A 53 12.90 -10.78 1.84
C LYS A 53 11.59 -9.97 1.74
N TYR A 54 11.62 -8.69 2.08
CA TYR A 54 10.45 -7.80 1.99
C TYR A 54 10.41 -7.12 0.63
N VAL A 55 9.35 -7.41 -0.11
CA VAL A 55 9.10 -6.86 -1.44
C VAL A 55 8.24 -5.60 -1.30
N PRO A 56 8.74 -4.42 -1.73
CA PRO A 56 7.92 -3.22 -1.78
C PRO A 56 6.84 -3.33 -2.86
N LEU A 57 5.61 -3.00 -2.50
CA LEU A 57 4.44 -3.17 -3.36
C LEU A 57 3.95 -1.87 -4.00
N LEU A 58 4.11 -0.76 -3.30
CA LEU A 58 3.64 0.56 -3.72
C LEU A 58 4.75 1.59 -3.56
N GLU A 59 4.70 2.62 -4.38
CA GLU A 59 5.55 3.80 -4.31
C GLU A 59 4.67 5.05 -4.35
N THR A 60 4.98 6.04 -3.51
CA THR A 60 4.33 7.35 -3.50
C THR A 60 5.21 8.34 -2.73
N HIS A 61 5.28 9.58 -3.20
CA HIS A 61 6.05 10.68 -2.60
C HIS A 61 5.37 12.01 -2.90
N ASP A 62 5.64 13.03 -2.10
CA ASP A 62 5.16 14.39 -2.38
C ASP A 62 5.97 15.01 -3.53
N GLU A 63 5.39 15.96 -4.26
CA GLU A 63 6.04 16.58 -5.41
C GLU A 63 7.42 17.18 -5.04
N GLY A 64 8.45 16.79 -5.78
CA GLY A 64 9.83 17.25 -5.56
C GLY A 64 10.60 16.47 -4.50
N GLU A 65 9.97 15.51 -3.80
CA GLU A 65 10.66 14.59 -2.89
C GLU A 65 11.21 13.35 -3.61
N PRO A 66 12.19 12.63 -3.03
CA PRO A 66 12.64 11.35 -3.59
C PRO A 66 11.55 10.27 -3.55
N GLU A 67 11.61 9.33 -4.51
CA GLU A 67 10.73 8.15 -4.52
C GLU A 67 10.76 7.41 -3.18
N SER A 68 9.58 7.00 -2.71
CA SER A 68 9.42 6.33 -1.42
C SER A 68 8.62 5.03 -1.57
N LYS A 69 9.29 3.90 -1.27
CA LYS A 69 8.83 2.53 -1.58
C LYS A 69 8.47 1.70 -0.35
N GLY A 70 8.74 2.22 0.84
CA GLY A 70 8.52 1.50 2.10
C GLY A 70 7.08 1.58 2.63
N GLY A 71 6.17 2.24 1.91
CA GLY A 71 4.81 2.49 2.39
C GLY A 71 3.95 1.22 2.45
N MET A 72 4.28 0.21 1.65
CA MET A 72 3.67 -1.11 1.72
C MET A 72 4.67 -2.20 1.34
N LEU A 73 4.97 -3.10 2.27
CA LEU A 73 5.91 -4.20 2.08
C LEU A 73 5.19 -5.54 2.26
N TYR A 74 5.56 -6.53 1.46
CA TYR A 74 5.05 -7.89 1.52
C TYR A 74 6.19 -8.91 1.69
N ALA A 75 5.97 -9.92 2.51
CA ALA A 75 6.87 -11.05 2.61
C ALA A 75 6.09 -12.35 2.87
N GLU A 76 6.61 -13.46 2.37
CA GLU A 76 6.19 -14.80 2.80
C GLU A 76 7.11 -15.27 3.92
N ILE A 77 6.54 -15.57 5.08
CA ILE A 77 7.29 -15.95 6.28
C ILE A 77 6.81 -17.31 6.76
N GLY A 78 7.62 -18.34 6.48
CA GLY A 78 7.25 -19.72 6.76
C GLY A 78 5.99 -20.11 5.98
N LYS A 79 4.90 -20.40 6.71
CA LYS A 79 3.58 -20.73 6.12
C LYS A 79 2.64 -19.52 6.05
N GLY A 80 3.08 -18.36 6.55
CA GLY A 80 2.28 -17.14 6.65
C GLY A 80 2.66 -16.10 5.61
N LYS A 81 1.78 -15.11 5.47
CA LYS A 81 2.02 -13.92 4.67
C LYS A 81 2.03 -12.72 5.59
N TYR A 82 3.00 -11.84 5.40
CA TYR A 82 3.16 -10.62 6.17
C TYR A 82 2.97 -9.42 5.25
N VAL A 83 2.19 -8.45 5.72
CA VAL A 83 2.01 -7.16 5.07
C VAL A 83 2.29 -6.07 6.08
N TYR A 84 3.29 -5.25 5.80
CA TYR A 84 3.46 -3.96 6.43
C TYR A 84 2.78 -2.90 5.56
N THR A 85 2.10 -1.94 6.17
CA THR A 85 1.55 -0.80 5.44
C THR A 85 1.43 0.42 6.36
N SER A 86 1.93 1.57 5.88
CA SER A 86 1.89 2.86 6.56
C SER A 86 0.82 3.81 5.98
N TYR A 87 0.05 3.33 5.01
CA TYR A 87 -0.99 4.11 4.34
C TYR A 87 -2.16 4.41 5.30
N SER A 88 -2.80 5.56 5.08
CA SER A 88 -3.85 6.12 5.93
C SER A 88 -5.21 5.40 5.79
N TRP A 89 -5.22 4.06 5.80
CA TRP A 89 -6.42 3.24 5.62
C TRP A 89 -7.54 3.61 6.57
N PHE A 90 -7.22 3.94 7.83
CA PHE A 90 -8.22 4.31 8.83
C PHE A 90 -9.07 5.50 8.36
N ARG A 91 -8.48 6.51 7.72
CA ARG A 91 -9.24 7.65 7.17
C ARG A 91 -10.11 7.21 6.00
N GLN A 92 -9.50 6.49 5.05
CA GLN A 92 -10.16 6.13 3.80
C GLN A 92 -11.32 5.15 4.01
N LEU A 93 -11.15 4.20 4.92
CA LEU A 93 -12.23 3.29 5.33
C LEU A 93 -13.33 4.07 6.06
N THR A 94 -13.00 4.98 6.99
CA THR A 94 -14.01 5.78 7.70
C THR A 94 -14.87 6.63 6.76
N VAL A 95 -14.29 7.19 5.70
CA VAL A 95 -15.06 8.01 4.73
C VAL A 95 -15.71 7.22 3.60
N GLY A 96 -15.63 5.88 3.62
CA GLY A 96 -16.32 5.07 2.61
C GLY A 96 -15.58 4.94 1.28
N ASN A 97 -14.26 5.22 1.19
CA ASN A 97 -13.53 5.19 -0.08
C ASN A 97 -13.57 3.77 -0.69
N PRO A 98 -14.19 3.57 -1.88
CA PRO A 98 -14.38 2.23 -2.44
C PRO A 98 -13.08 1.47 -2.73
N GLY A 99 -12.05 2.17 -3.21
CA GLY A 99 -10.75 1.58 -3.52
C GLY A 99 -10.05 1.05 -2.26
N ALA A 100 -10.10 1.82 -1.17
CA ALA A 100 -9.56 1.39 0.13
C ALA A 100 -10.22 0.10 0.63
N TYR A 101 -11.55 -0.03 0.53
CA TYR A 101 -12.25 -1.26 0.90
C TYR A 101 -11.85 -2.45 0.02
N ARG A 102 -11.70 -2.26 -1.29
CA ARG A 102 -11.27 -3.32 -2.21
C ARG A 102 -9.86 -3.81 -1.89
N ILE A 103 -8.92 -2.89 -1.65
CA ILE A 103 -7.54 -3.23 -1.28
C ILE A 103 -7.51 -3.94 0.07
N PHE A 104 -8.27 -3.45 1.06
CA PHE A 104 -8.35 -4.08 2.38
C PHE A 104 -8.91 -5.51 2.31
N ALA A 105 -9.96 -5.73 1.52
CA ALA A 105 -10.50 -7.07 1.27
C ALA A 105 -9.47 -8.01 0.62
N ASN A 106 -8.66 -7.49 -0.31
CA ASN A 106 -7.57 -8.26 -0.91
C ASN A 106 -6.49 -8.64 0.10
N MET A 107 -6.08 -7.72 0.99
CA MET A 107 -5.13 -8.02 2.06
C MET A 107 -5.63 -9.14 2.97
N LEU A 108 -6.91 -9.09 3.40
CA LEU A 108 -7.52 -10.15 4.22
C LEU A 108 -7.63 -11.50 3.49
N SER A 109 -7.69 -11.46 2.15
CA SER A 109 -7.86 -12.64 1.31
C SER A 109 -6.54 -13.33 0.93
N LEU A 110 -5.39 -12.85 1.41
CA LEU A 110 -4.07 -13.39 1.03
C LEU A 110 -3.89 -14.88 1.36
N GLY A 111 -4.54 -15.39 2.41
CA GLY A 111 -4.55 -16.81 2.76
C GLY A 111 -5.61 -17.64 2.03
N ALA A 112 -6.54 -16.99 1.32
CA ALA A 112 -7.60 -17.67 0.60
C ALA A 112 -7.07 -18.19 -0.75
N LYS A 113 -7.44 -19.42 -1.09
CA LYS A 113 -7.27 -19.94 -2.45
C LYS A 113 -8.47 -19.52 -3.28
N LYS A 114 -8.22 -19.05 -4.50
CA LYS A 114 -9.26 -18.90 -5.52
C LYS A 114 -9.86 -20.31 -5.74
N LYS A 115 -11.14 -20.48 -5.40
CA LYS A 115 -11.87 -21.72 -5.66
C LYS A 115 -12.18 -21.83 -7.14
#